data_AF-A0A4Q4SVZ6-F1
#
_entry.id   AF-A0A4Q4SVZ6-F1
#
_cell.length_a   1.000
_cell.length_b   1.000
_cell.length_c   1.000
_cell.angle_alpha   90.00
_cell.angle_beta   90.00
_cell.angle_gamma   90.00
#
_symmetry.space_group_name_H-M   'P 1'
#
loop_
_entity.id
_entity.type
_entity.pdbx_description
1 polymer ?
#
loop_
_entity_poly.entity_id
_entity_poly.type
_entity_poly.pdbx_seq_one_letter_code
_entity_poly.pdbx_strand_id
1 'polypeptide(L)' 'MIDELDNRAKKAGLYYDFVYLNDAAPTQTKDIFQKFSNGTALPKLRDIAKSYDPDQVFQTLTPGGFKLINTPA' A
#
# COMPACT_ATOMS: atom_id res chain seq x y z
N MET A 1 -10.04 -18.70 5.11
CA MET A 1 -8.73 -19.37 4.99
C MET A 1 -7.59 -18.43 5.39
N ILE A 2 -7.47 -17.23 4.79
CA ILE A 2 -6.48 -16.22 5.19
C ILE A 2 -6.69 -15.76 6.65
N ASP A 3 -7.92 -15.46 7.05
CA ASP A 3 -8.21 -15.02 8.43
C ASP A 3 -7.80 -16.04 9.51
N GLU A 4 -7.88 -17.34 9.20
CA GLU A 4 -7.46 -18.38 10.14
C GLU A 4 -5.94 -18.45 10.27
N LEU A 5 -5.21 -18.28 9.17
CA LEU A 5 -3.75 -18.20 9.17
C LEU A 5 -3.28 -17.00 9.98
N ASP A 6 -3.88 -15.82 9.75
CA ASP A 6 -3.58 -14.60 10.50
C ASP A 6 -3.85 -14.77 12.00
N ASN A 7 -4.98 -15.37 12.36
CA ASN A 7 -5.32 -15.63 13.76
C ASN A 7 -4.31 -16.57 14.44
N ARG A 8 -3.84 -17.61 13.73
CA ARG A 8 -2.79 -18.50 14.25
C ARG A 8 -1.45 -17.78 14.39
N ALA A 9 -1.06 -16.97 13.41
CA ALA A 9 0.15 -16.16 13.47
C ALA A 9 0.10 -15.15 14.64
N LYS A 10 -1.05 -14.51 14.88
CA LYS A 10 -1.25 -13.58 16.01
C LYS A 10 -1.10 -14.31 17.34
N LYS A 11 -1.72 -15.48 17.49
CA LYS A 11 -1.58 -16.32 18.71
C LYS A 11 -0.14 -16.77 18.96
N ALA A 12 0.64 -16.98 17.90
CA ALA A 12 2.05 -17.36 18.01
C ALA A 12 3.00 -16.16 18.19
N GLY A 13 2.51 -14.91 18.13
CA GLY A 13 3.35 -13.71 18.17
C GLY A 13 4.19 -13.50 16.90
N LEU A 14 3.83 -14.16 15.79
CA LEU A 14 4.56 -14.14 14.52
C LEU A 14 3.83 -13.32 13.44
N TYR A 15 2.69 -12.74 13.76
CA TYR A 15 1.91 -11.97 12.79
C TYR A 15 2.64 -10.71 12.36
N TYR A 16 2.79 -10.55 11.05
CA TYR A 16 3.33 -9.35 10.43
C TYR A 16 2.35 -8.87 9.37
N ASP A 17 1.74 -7.72 9.62
CA ASP A 17 0.69 -7.11 8.81
C ASP A 17 1.23 -6.33 7.60
N PHE A 18 2.43 -6.65 7.15
CA PHE A 18 2.97 -6.14 5.89
C PHE A 18 2.35 -6.88 4.71
N VAL A 19 1.91 -6.12 3.72
CA VAL A 19 1.41 -6.66 2.46
C VAL A 19 2.38 -6.24 1.35
N TYR A 20 2.99 -7.22 0.70
CA TYR A 20 3.81 -6.96 -0.47
C TYR A 20 2.93 -6.56 -1.66
N LEU A 21 3.29 -5.47 -2.33
CA LEU A 21 2.43 -4.82 -3.33
C LEU A 21 2.01 -5.76 -4.48
N ASN A 22 2.90 -6.65 -4.91
CA ASN A 22 2.64 -7.57 -6.02
C ASN A 22 1.75 -8.75 -5.61
N ASP A 23 1.60 -9.03 -4.31
CA ASP A 23 0.73 -10.08 -3.77
C ASP A 23 -0.62 -9.52 -3.27
N ALA A 24 -0.79 -8.21 -3.30
CA ALA A 24 -1.97 -7.53 -2.78
C ALA A 24 -3.18 -7.71 -3.68
N ALA A 25 -4.32 -8.06 -3.09
CA ALA A 25 -5.59 -8.10 -3.80
C ALA A 25 -6.07 -6.68 -4.15
N PRO A 26 -6.87 -6.49 -5.21
CA PRO A 26 -7.44 -5.19 -5.58
C PRO A 26 -8.32 -4.53 -4.50
N THR A 27 -8.74 -5.29 -3.48
CA THR A 27 -9.51 -4.80 -2.33
C THR A 27 -8.64 -4.29 -1.19
N GLN A 28 -7.34 -4.59 -1.17
CA GLN A 28 -6.38 -4.18 -0.12
C GLN A 28 -5.78 -2.79 -0.43
N THR A 29 -6.64 -1.82 -0.71
CA THR A 29 -6.22 -0.49 -1.19
C THR A 29 -5.91 0.49 -0.07
N LYS A 30 -6.53 0.30 1.10
CA LYS A 30 -6.23 1.08 2.30
C LYS A 30 -4.88 0.63 2.85
N ASP A 31 -4.04 1.61 3.15
CA ASP A 31 -2.83 1.41 3.94
C ASP A 31 -1.71 0.57 3.29
N ILE A 32 -1.83 0.23 2.00
CA ILE A 32 -0.85 -0.61 1.30
C ILE A 32 0.58 -0.01 1.32
N PHE A 33 0.69 1.31 1.37
CA PHE A 33 1.97 2.02 1.47
C PHE A 33 2.42 2.32 2.92
N GLN A 34 1.55 2.17 3.93
CA GLN A 34 1.81 2.61 5.31
C GLN A 34 2.89 1.80 6.03
N LYS A 35 3.26 0.63 5.54
CA LYS A 35 4.34 -0.19 6.14
C LYS A 35 5.61 -0.23 5.31
N PHE A 36 5.58 0.31 4.10
CA PHE A 36 6.79 0.47 3.30
C PHE A 36 7.72 1.47 3.98
N SER A 37 9.00 1.09 4.10
CA SER A 37 10.03 1.89 4.77
C SER A 37 9.61 2.34 6.18
N ASN A 38 9.03 1.43 6.97
CA ASN A 38 8.52 1.72 8.31
C ASN A 38 7.52 2.90 8.34
N GLY A 39 6.72 3.04 7.29
CA GLY A 39 5.67 4.08 7.16
C GLY A 39 6.14 5.43 6.68
N THR A 40 7.41 5.56 6.29
CA THR A 40 7.95 6.82 5.77
C THR A 40 7.86 6.95 4.26
N ALA A 41 7.51 5.88 3.54
CA ALA A 41 7.54 5.87 2.08
C ALA A 41 6.48 6.79 1.45
N LEU A 42 5.24 6.78 1.96
CA LEU A 42 4.11 7.42 1.29
C LEU A 42 4.27 8.95 1.08
N PRO A 43 4.70 9.75 2.09
CA PRO A 43 4.97 11.18 1.87
C PRO A 43 6.03 11.41 0.79
N LYS A 44 7.15 10.68 0.85
CA LYS A 44 8.25 10.81 -0.12
C LYS A 44 7.83 10.43 -1.54
N LEU A 45 7.04 9.36 -1.70
CA LEU A 45 6.51 8.94 -3.00
C LEU A 45 5.55 9.99 -3.58
N ARG A 46 4.71 10.61 -2.75
CA ARG A 46 3.82 11.70 -3.18
C ARG A 46 4.60 12.93 -3.64
N ASP A 47 5.64 13.30 -2.92
CA ASP A 47 6.46 14.45 -3.30
C ASP A 47 7.18 14.22 -4.63
N ILE A 48 7.76 13.03 -4.81
CA ILE A 48 8.36 12.62 -6.10
C ILE A 48 7.32 12.63 -7.22
N ALA A 49 6.12 12.07 -6.98
CA ALA A 49 5.06 12.07 -7.99
C ALA A 49 4.67 13.49 -8.41
N LYS A 50 4.57 14.45 -7.47
CA LYS A 50 4.30 15.86 -7.81
C LYS A 50 5.40 16.50 -8.64
N SER A 51 6.67 16.13 -8.42
CA SER A 51 7.80 16.68 -9.17
C SER A 51 7.88 16.15 -10.60
N TYR A 52 7.53 14.89 -10.84
CA TYR A 52 7.74 14.22 -12.13
C TYR A 52 6.46 13.95 -12.93
N ASP A 53 5.30 13.93 -12.27
CA ASP A 53 3.98 13.74 -12.88
C ASP A 53 2.98 14.78 -12.29
N PRO A 54 3.23 16.09 -12.50
CA PRO A 54 2.39 17.15 -11.93
C PRO A 54 0.94 17.07 -12.42
N ASP A 55 0.72 16.57 -13.65
CA ASP A 55 -0.60 16.36 -14.24
C ASP A 55 -1.27 15.04 -13.81
N GLN A 56 -0.58 14.25 -12.96
CA GLN A 56 -1.10 13.02 -12.35
C GLN A 56 -1.58 11.97 -13.37
N VAL A 57 -0.90 11.87 -14.52
CA VAL A 57 -1.22 10.93 -15.60
C VAL A 57 -1.27 9.49 -15.07
N PHE A 58 -0.31 9.09 -14.22
CA PHE A 58 -0.26 7.72 -13.69
C PHE A 58 -1.28 7.50 -12.57
N GLN A 59 -1.70 8.56 -11.89
CA GLN A 59 -2.69 8.46 -10.83
C GLN A 59 -4.12 8.43 -11.37
N THR A 60 -4.37 9.03 -12.54
CA THR A 60 -5.73 9.25 -13.08
C THR A 60 -6.02 8.52 -14.39
N LEU A 61 -5.07 8.47 -15.32
CA LEU A 61 -5.29 7.92 -16.66
C LEU A 61 -4.85 6.46 -16.81
N THR A 62 -3.99 5.98 -15.92
CA THR A 62 -3.57 4.57 -15.92
C THR A 62 -4.59 3.69 -15.20
N PRO A 63 -5.19 2.68 -15.86
CA PRO A 63 -6.13 1.77 -15.21
C PRO A 63 -5.44 0.88 -14.18
N GLY A 64 -6.14 0.60 -13.08
CA GLY A 64 -5.66 -0.31 -12.03
C GLY A 64 -4.48 0.21 -11.22
N GLY A 65 -3.85 -0.72 -10.51
CA GLY A 65 -2.74 -0.44 -9.59
C GLY A 65 -3.16 0.33 -8.33
N PHE A 66 -2.25 0.39 -7.36
CA PHE A 66 -2.43 1.16 -6.14
C PHE A 66 -1.99 2.61 -6.38
N LYS A 67 -2.88 3.57 -6.09
CA LYS A 67 -2.66 5.00 -6.33
C LYS A 67 -2.16 5.69 -5.06
N LEU A 68 -1.26 6.66 -5.19
CA LEU A 68 -0.68 7.40 -4.08
C LEU A 68 -1.62 8.49 -3.52
N ILE A 69 -2.50 9.03 -4.35
CA ILE A 69 -3.39 10.16 -4.00
C ILE A 69 -4.68 9.75 -3.27
N ASN A 70 -5.09 8.47 -3.39
CA ASN A 70 -6.32 7.95 -2.79
C ASN A 70 -6.11 7.08 -1.54
N THR A 71 -4.85 6.87 -1.13
CA THR A 71 -4.53 6.18 0.13
C THR A 71 -4.64 7.18 1.30
N PRO A 72 -5.31 6.87 2.42
CA PRO A 72 -5.21 7.70 3.62
C PRO A 72 -3.74 7.89 4.02
N ALA A 73 -3.37 9.08 4.48
CA ALA A 73 -2.05 9.32 5.07
C ALA A 73 -1.90 8.51 6.36
#